data_AF-A0A8C2AX63-F1
#
_entry.id   AF-A0A8C2AX63-F1
#
_cell.length_a   1.000
_cell.length_b   1.000
_cell.length_c   1.000
_cell.angle_alpha   90.00
_cell.angle_beta   90.00
_cell.angle_gamma   90.00
#
_symmetry.space_group_name_H-M   'P 1'
#
loop_
_entity.id
_entity.type
_entity.pdbx_description
1 polymer ?
#
loop_
_entity_poly.entity_id
_entity_poly.type
_entity_poly.pdbx_seq_one_letter_code
_entity_poly.pdbx_strand_id
1 'polypeptide(L)'
;MDVTTIKLSFHISCGYYIILILTLSFLSSVCGQAPLNNKIVGGEAATAGAWPWQVSLHITCDGGLCYCGGSLINKDWVLSAAHCFQGYESQSESNPNEVLRTASATIHPNYNSLTHDNDIALLHLSSSVTFTDYIKPVCLAAAGSKFAAGTDSWVTGWGHPKSSSDLCHSRDCYNAYGGGITSNMICAGLLNEGGKDSCQGDSGGPLVTRNGSLWIQSGVVSFGDGCADRRYPGVYTRVSQYQGWITYTIGSNPPGFVKFNNSGSRSSSNLLLILISLTFSIIPFICSLYLSS
;
A
#
# COMPACT_ATOMS: atom_id res chain seq x y z
N MET A 1 2.30 30.43 -56.30
CA MET A 1 1.60 29.65 -55.25
C MET A 1 2.17 30.13 -53.93
N ASP A 2 1.54 31.15 -53.34
CA ASP A 2 1.98 31.71 -52.06
C ASP A 2 1.39 30.90 -50.91
N VAL A 3 2.25 30.38 -50.05
CA VAL A 3 1.84 29.66 -48.84
C VAL A 3 2.05 30.60 -47.65
N THR A 4 0.95 31.15 -47.14
CA THR A 4 0.93 31.95 -45.91
C THR A 4 1.46 31.11 -44.75
N THR A 5 2.62 31.47 -44.19
CA THR A 5 3.18 30.79 -43.01
C THR A 5 2.82 31.59 -41.76
N ILE A 6 1.99 31.03 -40.89
CA ILE A 6 1.69 31.61 -39.57
C ILE A 6 2.84 31.25 -38.64
N LYS A 7 3.64 32.26 -38.24
CA LYS A 7 4.71 32.12 -37.25
C LYS A 7 4.12 32.42 -35.86
N LEU A 8 3.78 31.40 -35.09
CA LEU A 8 3.36 31.55 -33.69
C LEU A 8 4.61 31.67 -32.80
N SER A 9 4.80 32.83 -32.18
CA SER A 9 5.80 33.02 -31.12
C SER A 9 5.10 32.91 -29.77
N PHE A 10 5.41 31.86 -29.01
CA PHE A 10 4.93 31.71 -27.64
C PHE A 10 5.96 32.35 -26.70
N HIS A 11 5.64 33.54 -26.17
CA HIS A 11 6.33 34.04 -24.99
C HIS A 11 5.81 33.26 -23.78
N ILE A 12 6.57 32.26 -23.33
CA ILE A 12 6.29 31.57 -22.07
C ILE A 12 6.68 32.52 -20.94
N SER A 13 5.69 33.20 -20.36
CA SER A 13 5.90 34.10 -19.24
C SER A 13 6.30 33.31 -17.99
N CYS A 14 7.15 33.89 -17.14
CA CYS A 14 7.60 33.28 -15.87
C CYS A 14 6.42 32.84 -14.97
N GLY A 15 5.25 33.48 -15.10
CA GLY A 15 4.02 33.07 -14.43
C GLY A 15 3.49 31.70 -14.84
N TYR A 16 3.73 31.25 -16.08
CA TYR A 16 3.35 29.92 -16.55
C TYR A 16 4.20 28.82 -15.90
N TYR A 17 5.49 29.10 -15.61
CA TYR A 17 6.35 28.19 -14.86
C TYR A 17 5.97 28.13 -13.38
N ILE A 18 5.56 29.24 -12.76
CA ILE A 18 5.07 29.25 -11.36
C ILE A 18 3.75 28.46 -11.26
N ILE A 19 2.83 28.62 -12.22
CA ILE A 19 1.59 27.84 -12.29
C ILE A 19 1.90 26.37 -12.59
N LEU A 20 2.87 26.06 -13.47
CA LEU A 20 3.30 24.68 -13.75
C LEU A 20 3.95 24.03 -12.52
N ILE A 21 4.75 24.77 -11.74
CA ILE A 21 5.37 24.29 -10.50
C ILE A 21 4.31 24.14 -9.39
N LEU A 22 3.36 25.07 -9.27
CA LEU A 22 2.25 24.97 -8.33
C LEU A 22 1.35 23.76 -8.66
N THR A 23 1.02 23.55 -9.94
CA THR A 23 0.25 22.38 -10.40
C THR A 23 1.04 21.07 -10.30
N LEU A 24 2.37 21.08 -10.47
CA LEU A 24 3.24 19.92 -10.19
C LEU A 24 3.31 19.59 -8.69
N SER A 25 3.24 20.59 -7.80
CA SER A 25 3.18 20.37 -6.34
C SER A 25 1.82 19.86 -5.84
N PHE A 26 0.75 19.93 -6.65
CA PHE A 26 -0.55 19.33 -6.31
C PHE A 26 -0.67 17.84 -6.70
N LEU A 27 0.35 17.27 -7.35
CA LEU A 27 0.41 15.84 -7.71
C LEU A 27 1.24 15.01 -6.73
N SER A 28 1.47 15.50 -5.50
CA SER A 28 1.99 14.64 -4.44
C SER A 28 0.97 13.52 -4.19
N SER A 29 1.33 12.27 -4.46
CA SER A 29 0.47 11.14 -4.14
C SER A 29 0.16 11.20 -2.64
N VAL A 30 -1.11 11.44 -2.29
CA VAL A 30 -1.58 11.66 -0.91
C VAL A 30 -1.46 10.39 -0.04
N CYS A 31 -1.03 9.28 -0.64
CA CYS A 31 -0.92 7.98 -0.02
C CYS A 31 0.52 7.62 0.38
N GLY A 32 0.65 6.64 1.27
CA GLY A 32 1.91 5.98 1.60
C GLY A 32 2.88 6.84 2.40
N GLN A 33 2.41 7.96 2.98
CA GLN A 33 3.22 8.85 3.83
C GLN A 33 2.97 8.51 5.30
N ALA A 34 4.05 8.26 6.04
CA ALA A 34 4.02 8.01 7.49
C ALA A 34 4.95 9.01 8.21
N PRO A 35 4.52 10.27 8.40
CA PRO A 35 5.40 11.34 8.88
C PRO A 35 5.91 11.11 10.31
N LEU A 36 5.17 10.36 11.12
CA LEU A 36 5.53 10.03 12.51
C LEU A 36 6.33 8.72 12.62
N ASN A 37 6.62 8.05 11.50
CA ASN A 37 7.40 6.82 11.48
C ASN A 37 8.88 7.14 11.22
N ASN A 38 9.58 7.54 12.28
CA ASN A 38 10.99 7.96 12.23
C ASN A 38 12.00 6.83 12.46
N LYS A 39 11.55 5.66 12.93
CA LYS A 39 12.40 4.48 13.15
C LYS A 39 11.58 3.21 13.03
N ILE A 40 12.01 2.31 12.15
CA ILE A 40 11.42 0.98 12.01
C ILE A 40 12.24 0.01 12.86
N VAL A 41 11.62 -0.53 13.92
CA VAL A 41 12.19 -1.58 14.76
C VAL A 41 11.20 -2.74 14.73
N GLY A 42 11.62 -3.89 14.22
CA GLY A 42 10.77 -5.08 14.20
C GLY A 42 10.65 -5.67 15.61
N GLY A 43 9.46 -6.15 15.99
CA GLY A 43 9.26 -6.82 17.29
C GLY A 43 8.74 -5.94 18.43
N GLU A 44 8.59 -4.63 18.24
CA GLU A 44 8.20 -3.70 19.30
C GLU A 44 6.86 -3.01 19.01
N ALA A 45 6.19 -2.56 20.08
CA ALA A 45 4.97 -1.78 19.99
C ALA A 45 5.22 -0.51 19.16
N ALA A 46 4.41 -0.31 18.12
CA ALA A 46 4.52 0.86 17.27
C ALA A 46 4.11 2.13 18.03
N THR A 47 4.81 3.24 17.82
CA THR A 47 4.38 4.54 18.34
C THR A 47 3.10 5.00 17.66
N ALA A 48 2.28 5.77 18.37
CA ALA A 48 1.05 6.32 17.82
C ALA A 48 1.32 7.08 16.50
N GLY A 49 0.57 6.76 15.45
CA GLY A 49 0.71 7.38 14.12
C GLY A 49 1.85 6.83 13.26
N ALA A 50 2.63 5.85 13.72
CA ALA A 50 3.66 5.21 12.88
C ALA A 50 3.08 4.51 11.64
N TRP A 51 1.81 4.07 11.73
CA TRP A 51 1.08 3.39 10.65
C TRP A 51 -0.29 4.07 10.45
N PRO A 52 -0.33 5.27 9.85
CA PRO A 52 -1.50 6.15 9.87
C PRO A 52 -2.68 5.67 9.01
N TRP A 53 -2.50 4.56 8.28
CA TRP A 53 -3.55 3.89 7.52
C TRP A 53 -4.18 2.72 8.28
N GLN A 54 -3.64 2.32 9.44
CA GLN A 54 -4.16 1.16 10.15
C GLN A 54 -5.60 1.39 10.60
N VAL A 55 -6.47 0.42 10.31
CA VAL A 55 -7.88 0.43 10.72
C VAL A 55 -8.15 -0.79 11.60
N SER A 56 -8.86 -0.58 12.71
CA SER A 56 -9.50 -1.65 13.49
C SER A 56 -10.96 -1.77 13.05
N LEU A 57 -11.37 -2.97 12.66
CA LEU A 57 -12.73 -3.28 12.26
C LEU A 57 -13.40 -4.06 13.37
N HIS A 58 -14.50 -3.53 13.88
CA HIS A 58 -15.30 -4.15 14.93
C HIS A 58 -16.60 -4.65 14.29
N ILE A 59 -16.71 -5.95 14.07
CA ILE A 59 -17.74 -6.58 13.24
C ILE A 59 -18.61 -7.46 14.12
N THR A 60 -19.93 -7.31 14.06
CA THR A 60 -20.84 -8.23 14.77
C THR A 60 -20.82 -9.59 14.09
N CYS A 61 -20.65 -10.65 14.87
CA CYS A 61 -20.59 -12.04 14.37
C CYS A 61 -21.32 -12.99 15.32
N ASP A 62 -21.58 -14.23 14.87
CA ASP A 62 -22.26 -15.24 15.68
C ASP A 62 -21.43 -15.56 16.94
N GLY A 63 -21.95 -15.18 18.11
CA GLY A 63 -21.29 -15.36 19.40
C GLY A 63 -20.65 -14.09 19.99
N GLY A 64 -20.70 -12.93 19.31
CA GLY A 64 -20.28 -11.65 19.90
C GLY A 64 -19.70 -10.65 18.91
N LEU A 65 -18.58 -10.03 19.30
CA LEU A 65 -17.87 -9.02 18.51
C LEU A 65 -16.58 -9.62 17.95
N CYS A 66 -16.44 -9.60 16.63
CA CYS A 66 -15.26 -10.01 15.88
C CYS A 66 -14.42 -8.80 15.50
N TYR A 67 -13.11 -9.01 15.35
CA TYR A 67 -12.15 -7.98 15.07
C TYR A 67 -11.28 -8.35 13.88
N CYS A 68 -11.10 -7.40 12.97
CA CYS A 68 -10.17 -7.51 11.86
C CYS A 68 -9.37 -6.23 11.71
N GLY A 69 -8.23 -6.32 11.03
CA GLY A 69 -7.53 -5.20 10.48
C GLY A 69 -8.15 -4.68 9.18
N GLY A 70 -7.72 -3.49 8.81
CA GLY A 70 -7.93 -2.92 7.51
C GLY A 70 -6.90 -1.83 7.26
N SER A 71 -6.94 -1.29 6.06
CA SER A 71 -6.08 -0.17 5.66
C SER A 71 -6.89 0.90 4.95
N LEU A 72 -6.77 2.13 5.41
CA LEU A 72 -7.31 3.30 4.72
C LEU A 72 -6.61 3.45 3.37
N ILE A 73 -7.37 3.51 2.28
CA ILE A 73 -6.82 3.57 0.90
C ILE A 73 -7.14 4.90 0.19
N ASN A 74 -8.18 5.60 0.66
CA ASN A 74 -8.47 7.00 0.35
C ASN A 74 -9.32 7.58 1.49
N LYS A 75 -9.93 8.76 1.32
CA LYS A 75 -10.73 9.41 2.38
C LYS A 75 -12.07 8.72 2.69
N ASP A 76 -12.55 7.84 1.81
CA ASP A 76 -13.90 7.25 1.87
C ASP A 76 -13.87 5.71 1.97
N TRP A 77 -12.73 5.06 1.75
CA TRP A 77 -12.63 3.63 1.55
C TRP A 77 -11.52 2.99 2.38
N VAL A 78 -11.84 1.80 2.89
CA VAL A 78 -10.91 0.90 3.58
C VAL A 78 -10.81 -0.40 2.79
N LEU A 79 -9.60 -0.95 2.68
CA LEU A 79 -9.33 -2.28 2.15
C LEU A 79 -9.17 -3.27 3.31
N SER A 80 -9.78 -4.45 3.17
CA SER A 80 -9.66 -5.54 4.14
C SER A 80 -9.84 -6.90 3.44
N ALA A 81 -9.87 -7.99 4.21
CA ALA A 81 -10.11 -9.35 3.73
C ALA A 81 -11.61 -9.65 3.67
N ALA A 82 -12.02 -10.55 2.77
CA ALA A 82 -13.41 -10.98 2.66
C ALA A 82 -13.84 -11.87 3.82
N HIS A 83 -12.95 -12.75 4.30
CA HIS A 83 -13.24 -13.68 5.38
C HIS A 83 -13.59 -12.98 6.71
N CYS A 84 -13.12 -11.74 6.91
CA CYS A 84 -13.48 -10.89 8.05
C CYS A 84 -14.99 -10.69 8.20
N PHE A 85 -15.72 -10.75 7.08
CA PHE A 85 -17.16 -10.59 7.01
C PHE A 85 -17.91 -11.94 6.97
N GLN A 86 -17.19 -13.03 7.26
CA GLN A 86 -17.71 -14.40 7.38
C GLN A 86 -17.39 -15.08 8.74
N GLY A 87 -16.72 -14.39 9.67
CA GLY A 87 -16.63 -14.75 11.09
C GLY A 87 -15.23 -15.12 11.60
N TYR A 88 -15.05 -14.81 12.90
CA TYR A 88 -14.04 -15.21 13.92
C TYR A 88 -12.82 -14.32 14.24
N GLU A 89 -12.64 -14.18 15.57
CA GLU A 89 -11.51 -13.76 16.42
C GLU A 89 -11.36 -12.29 16.88
N SER A 90 -10.71 -12.11 18.05
CA SER A 90 -10.85 -10.93 18.94
C SER A 90 -9.54 -10.27 19.38
N GLN A 91 -9.52 -8.92 19.43
CA GLN A 91 -8.66 -8.10 20.33
C GLN A 91 -9.04 -6.61 20.27
N SER A 92 -8.88 -5.87 21.37
CA SER A 92 -9.19 -4.43 21.46
C SER A 92 -8.15 -3.69 22.30
N GLU A 93 -7.60 -2.61 21.74
CA GLU A 93 -6.84 -1.59 22.45
C GLU A 93 -7.42 -0.21 22.12
N SER A 94 -7.51 0.68 23.11
CA SER A 94 -8.07 2.03 22.94
C SER A 94 -7.00 3.02 22.45
N ASN A 95 -7.33 3.86 21.45
CA ASN A 95 -6.42 4.89 20.92
C ASN A 95 -7.07 6.31 20.97
N PRO A 96 -6.45 7.30 21.64
CA PRO A 96 -7.01 8.65 21.76
C PRO A 96 -7.07 9.45 20.45
N ASN A 97 -6.44 8.97 19.37
CA ASN A 97 -6.47 9.61 18.03
C ASN A 97 -7.43 8.90 17.05
N GLU A 98 -8.28 8.00 17.54
CA GLU A 98 -9.19 7.24 16.71
C GLU A 98 -10.38 8.07 16.20
N VAL A 99 -10.88 7.70 15.02
CA VAL A 99 -12.09 8.28 14.43
C VAL A 99 -13.05 7.15 14.13
N LEU A 100 -14.19 7.11 14.84
CA LEU A 100 -15.20 6.08 14.65
C LEU A 100 -16.06 6.36 13.41
N ARG A 101 -16.21 5.36 12.53
CA ARG A 101 -17.08 5.40 11.34
C ARG A 101 -17.81 4.07 11.18
N THR A 102 -19.07 4.13 10.79
CA THR A 102 -19.79 2.97 10.24
C THR A 102 -19.41 2.80 8.77
N ALA A 103 -19.48 1.57 8.25
CA ALA A 103 -19.14 1.29 6.86
C ALA A 103 -19.97 0.14 6.28
N SER A 104 -20.16 0.14 4.96
CA SER A 104 -20.76 -0.99 4.23
C SER A 104 -19.68 -1.77 3.49
N ALA A 105 -19.68 -3.10 3.62
CA ALA A 105 -18.71 -3.98 2.98
C ALA A 105 -19.17 -4.44 1.59
N THR A 106 -18.25 -4.44 0.63
CA THR A 106 -18.38 -5.05 -0.69
C THR A 106 -17.33 -6.16 -0.79
N ILE A 107 -17.79 -7.40 -0.75
CA ILE A 107 -16.94 -8.59 -0.88
C ILE A 107 -16.66 -8.86 -2.36
N HIS A 108 -15.45 -9.30 -2.69
CA HIS A 108 -15.13 -9.69 -4.06
C HIS A 108 -16.06 -10.82 -4.53
N PRO A 109 -16.71 -10.71 -5.71
CA PRO A 109 -17.76 -11.64 -6.14
C PRO A 109 -17.27 -13.08 -6.35
N ASN A 110 -15.96 -13.25 -6.62
CA ASN A 110 -15.32 -14.55 -6.79
C ASN A 110 -14.62 -15.06 -5.52
N TYR A 111 -14.89 -14.47 -4.35
CA TYR A 111 -14.33 -14.96 -3.09
C TYR A 111 -14.78 -16.41 -2.84
N ASN A 112 -13.81 -17.28 -2.57
CA ASN A 112 -14.03 -18.68 -2.25
C ASN A 112 -13.55 -18.96 -0.83
N SER A 113 -14.48 -19.21 0.09
CA SER A 113 -14.18 -19.46 1.50
C SER A 113 -13.48 -20.79 1.78
N LEU A 114 -13.52 -21.76 0.84
CA LEU A 114 -12.83 -23.04 1.00
C LEU A 114 -11.35 -22.94 0.64
N THR A 115 -11.00 -22.10 -0.34
CA THR A 115 -9.62 -21.96 -0.83
C THR A 115 -8.97 -20.65 -0.39
N HIS A 116 -9.74 -19.76 0.24
CA HIS A 116 -9.39 -18.36 0.50
C HIS A 116 -8.92 -17.59 -0.75
N ASP A 117 -9.33 -18.03 -1.95
CA ASP A 117 -8.99 -17.30 -3.17
C ASP A 117 -9.93 -16.10 -3.32
N ASN A 118 -9.39 -14.98 -3.80
CA ASN A 118 -10.10 -13.69 -3.86
C ASN A 118 -10.57 -13.17 -2.50
N ASP A 119 -9.76 -13.42 -1.45
CA ASP A 119 -10.02 -12.95 -0.09
C ASP A 119 -9.73 -11.44 0.07
N ILE A 120 -10.63 -10.62 -0.46
CA ILE A 120 -10.53 -9.17 -0.46
C ILE A 120 -11.91 -8.52 -0.38
N ALA A 121 -12.01 -7.45 0.39
CA ALA A 121 -13.22 -6.66 0.56
C ALA A 121 -12.90 -5.17 0.62
N LEU A 122 -13.85 -4.36 0.14
CA LEU A 122 -13.82 -2.90 0.23
C LEU A 122 -14.92 -2.43 1.16
N LEU A 123 -14.59 -1.54 2.09
CA LEU A 123 -15.56 -0.93 2.97
C LEU A 123 -15.73 0.54 2.61
N HIS A 124 -16.96 0.94 2.33
CA HIS A 124 -17.31 2.35 2.09
C HIS A 124 -17.74 3.00 3.40
N LEU A 125 -16.99 4.02 3.83
CA LEU A 125 -17.24 4.74 5.07
C LEU A 125 -18.53 5.58 4.94
N SER A 126 -19.29 5.68 6.03
CA SER A 126 -20.51 6.50 6.08
C SER A 126 -20.23 8.00 5.95
N SER A 127 -19.00 8.44 6.22
CA SER A 127 -18.53 9.80 5.97
C SER A 127 -17.01 9.82 5.79
N SER A 128 -16.53 10.75 4.96
CA SER A 128 -15.10 10.92 4.70
C SER A 128 -14.30 11.17 5.98
N VAL A 129 -13.07 10.67 6.02
CA VAL A 129 -12.08 11.06 7.04
C VAL A 129 -11.29 12.28 6.61
N THR A 130 -10.90 13.09 7.59
CA THR A 130 -9.95 14.20 7.38
C THR A 130 -8.53 13.67 7.59
N PHE A 131 -7.66 13.91 6.61
CA PHE A 131 -6.26 13.49 6.75
C PHE A 131 -5.53 14.33 7.79
N THR A 132 -4.79 13.66 8.66
CA THR A 132 -3.93 14.25 9.69
C THR A 132 -2.57 13.55 9.62
N ASP A 133 -1.66 13.80 10.57
CA ASP A 133 -0.43 13.01 10.66
C ASP A 133 -0.65 11.59 11.21
N TYR A 134 -1.82 11.36 11.82
CA TYR A 134 -2.24 10.06 12.37
C TYR A 134 -3.20 9.30 11.45
N ILE A 135 -3.81 9.98 10.47
CA ILE A 135 -4.79 9.41 9.54
C ILE A 135 -4.38 9.78 8.12
N LYS A 136 -3.79 8.82 7.39
CA LYS A 136 -3.40 8.97 5.98
C LYS A 136 -3.58 7.65 5.25
N PRO A 137 -3.93 7.68 3.95
CA PRO A 137 -4.09 6.44 3.20
C PRO A 137 -2.74 5.80 2.87
N VAL A 138 -2.70 4.48 2.72
CA VAL A 138 -1.55 3.75 2.15
C VAL A 138 -1.64 3.74 0.62
N CYS A 139 -0.52 3.70 -0.08
CA CYS A 139 -0.55 3.46 -1.53
C CYS A 139 -0.78 1.97 -1.81
N LEU A 140 -1.47 1.65 -2.89
CA LEU A 140 -1.70 0.26 -3.30
C LEU A 140 -0.69 -0.17 -4.37
N ALA A 141 -0.27 -1.43 -4.34
CA ALA A 141 0.55 -1.99 -5.40
C ALA A 141 -0.19 -1.97 -6.74
N ALA A 142 0.37 -1.29 -7.74
CA ALA A 142 -0.22 -1.25 -9.07
C ALA A 142 -0.13 -2.61 -9.78
N ALA A 143 -1.01 -2.85 -10.74
CA ALA A 143 -0.97 -4.00 -11.63
C ALA A 143 0.42 -4.14 -12.29
N GLY A 144 0.92 -5.37 -12.33
CA GLY A 144 2.26 -5.67 -12.82
C GLY A 144 3.40 -5.32 -11.86
N SER A 145 3.10 -4.95 -10.60
CA SER A 145 4.12 -4.84 -9.55
C SER A 145 4.78 -6.19 -9.28
N LYS A 146 6.10 -6.18 -9.04
CA LYS A 146 6.91 -7.37 -8.77
C LYS A 146 7.68 -7.20 -7.48
N PHE A 147 7.44 -8.13 -6.55
CA PHE A 147 8.10 -8.21 -5.27
C PHE A 147 8.95 -9.50 -5.24
N ALA A 148 10.27 -9.36 -5.31
CA ALA A 148 11.17 -10.51 -5.22
C ALA A 148 11.24 -11.02 -3.77
N ALA A 149 11.60 -12.29 -3.60
CA ALA A 149 11.90 -12.84 -2.29
C ALA A 149 13.03 -12.06 -1.61
N GLY A 150 12.99 -11.96 -0.29
CA GLY A 150 13.88 -11.12 0.51
C GLY A 150 13.56 -9.62 0.44
N THR A 151 12.43 -9.23 -0.18
CA THR A 151 11.96 -7.84 -0.09
C THR A 151 11.36 -7.62 1.29
N ASP A 152 11.99 -6.72 2.07
CA ASP A 152 11.52 -6.32 3.39
C ASP A 152 10.07 -5.81 3.33
N SER A 153 9.22 -6.42 4.15
CA SER A 153 7.82 -6.02 4.31
C SER A 153 7.40 -6.03 5.77
N TRP A 154 6.31 -5.36 6.09
CA TRP A 154 5.82 -5.18 7.45
C TRP A 154 4.34 -5.50 7.50
N VAL A 155 3.97 -6.24 8.54
CA VAL A 155 2.57 -6.45 8.91
C VAL A 155 2.30 -5.69 10.20
N THR A 156 1.17 -4.99 10.22
CA THR A 156 0.75 -4.15 11.35
C THR A 156 -0.66 -4.52 11.77
N GLY A 157 -0.92 -4.41 13.07
CA GLY A 157 -2.22 -4.76 13.67
C GLY A 157 -2.09 -4.91 15.18
N TRP A 158 -2.99 -5.67 15.78
CA TRP A 158 -3.03 -5.90 17.22
C TRP A 158 -2.83 -7.37 17.63
N GLY A 159 -2.64 -8.30 16.68
CA GLY A 159 -2.34 -9.71 16.99
C GLY A 159 -1.00 -9.98 17.71
N HIS A 160 -0.81 -11.21 18.21
CA HIS A 160 0.40 -11.71 18.93
C HIS A 160 1.72 -11.49 18.12
N PRO A 161 2.92 -11.46 18.77
CA PRO A 161 3.95 -10.46 18.49
C PRO A 161 4.51 -10.45 17.06
N LYS A 162 4.61 -9.23 16.53
CA LYS A 162 4.87 -8.88 15.12
C LYS A 162 6.31 -8.52 14.87
N SER A 163 6.88 -9.01 13.78
CA SER A 163 8.19 -8.61 13.28
C SER A 163 8.14 -8.32 11.78
N SER A 164 9.20 -7.69 11.26
CA SER A 164 9.41 -7.46 9.82
C SER A 164 9.26 -8.78 9.06
N SER A 165 8.25 -8.92 8.20
CA SER A 165 8.05 -10.17 7.46
C SER A 165 8.71 -10.07 6.09
N ASP A 166 9.70 -10.92 5.85
CA ASP A 166 10.42 -10.91 4.58
C ASP A 166 9.60 -11.71 3.55
N LEU A 167 9.40 -11.15 2.35
CA LEU A 167 8.68 -11.87 1.30
C LEU A 167 9.44 -13.15 0.91
N CYS A 168 8.75 -14.27 0.78
CA CYS A 168 9.36 -15.54 0.39
C CYS A 168 9.06 -15.90 -1.08
N HIS A 169 9.82 -16.84 -1.65
CA HIS A 169 9.60 -17.25 -3.03
C HIS A 169 8.23 -17.93 -3.18
N SER A 170 7.49 -17.57 -4.23
CA SER A 170 6.16 -18.14 -4.48
C SER A 170 6.18 -19.66 -4.66
N ARG A 171 7.29 -20.24 -5.16
CA ARG A 171 7.44 -21.70 -5.27
C ARG A 171 7.57 -22.38 -3.91
N ASP A 172 8.30 -21.77 -2.99
CA ASP A 172 8.51 -22.36 -1.66
C ASP A 172 7.20 -22.30 -0.87
N CYS A 173 6.46 -21.19 -0.95
CA CYS A 173 5.12 -21.08 -0.40
C CYS A 173 4.14 -22.09 -1.02
N TYR A 174 4.14 -22.23 -2.35
CA TYR A 174 3.31 -23.22 -3.05
C TYR A 174 3.56 -24.64 -2.55
N ASN A 175 4.84 -25.01 -2.39
CA ASN A 175 5.22 -26.33 -1.90
C ASN A 175 4.85 -26.54 -0.43
N ALA A 176 5.01 -25.51 0.42
CA ALA A 176 4.65 -25.58 1.83
C ALA A 176 3.17 -25.93 2.03
N TYR A 177 2.29 -25.37 1.20
CA TYR A 177 0.84 -25.58 1.25
C TYR A 177 0.33 -26.68 0.30
N GLY A 178 1.20 -27.60 -0.14
CA GLY A 178 0.77 -28.75 -0.96
C GLY A 178 0.13 -28.38 -2.31
N GLY A 179 0.39 -27.18 -2.81
CA GLY A 179 -0.08 -26.69 -4.11
C GLY A 179 -1.36 -25.85 -4.11
N GLY A 180 -1.87 -25.45 -2.94
CA GLY A 180 -3.08 -24.61 -2.82
C GLY A 180 -2.89 -23.11 -3.10
N ILE A 181 -1.66 -22.63 -3.34
CA ILE A 181 -1.37 -21.20 -3.50
C ILE A 181 -1.58 -20.74 -4.94
N THR A 182 -2.46 -19.74 -5.14
CA THR A 182 -2.80 -19.20 -6.46
C THR A 182 -1.96 -17.97 -6.83
N SER A 183 -2.07 -17.49 -8.08
CA SER A 183 -1.44 -16.22 -8.51
C SER A 183 -2.03 -14.97 -7.83
N ASN A 184 -3.18 -15.12 -7.19
CA ASN A 184 -3.88 -14.09 -6.42
C ASN A 184 -3.34 -13.95 -5.00
N MET A 185 -2.39 -14.78 -4.60
CA MET A 185 -1.80 -14.82 -3.27
C MET A 185 -0.31 -14.41 -3.32
N ILE A 186 0.19 -13.84 -2.24
CA ILE A 186 1.59 -13.52 -1.98
C ILE A 186 1.93 -13.99 -0.56
N CYS A 187 3.16 -14.43 -0.32
CA CYS A 187 3.55 -14.99 0.97
C CYS A 187 4.70 -14.22 1.60
N ALA A 188 4.68 -14.11 2.93
CA ALA A 188 5.71 -13.46 3.72
C ALA A 188 6.02 -14.31 4.96
N GLY A 189 7.27 -14.32 5.39
CA GLY A 189 7.72 -15.10 6.53
C GLY A 189 9.02 -15.83 6.25
N LEU A 190 9.73 -16.19 7.32
CA LEU A 190 11.00 -16.88 7.23
C LEU A 190 10.80 -18.39 7.25
N LEU A 191 10.79 -19.00 6.07
CA LEU A 191 10.83 -20.45 5.95
C LEU A 191 12.12 -21.01 6.57
N ASN A 192 12.01 -22.15 7.25
CA ASN A 192 13.06 -22.87 8.00
C ASN A 192 13.55 -22.19 9.29
N GLU A 193 13.36 -20.89 9.46
CA GLU A 193 13.71 -20.16 10.70
C GLU A 193 12.48 -19.91 11.59
N GLY A 194 11.34 -19.55 10.99
CA GLY A 194 10.14 -19.13 11.70
C GLY A 194 10.33 -17.79 12.41
N GLY A 195 9.48 -17.52 13.40
CA GLY A 195 9.62 -16.34 14.30
C GLY A 195 9.22 -14.99 13.70
N LYS A 196 8.82 -14.93 12.42
CA LYS A 196 8.25 -13.72 11.80
C LYS A 196 7.02 -14.03 10.95
N ASP A 197 5.86 -13.52 11.37
CA ASP A 197 4.57 -13.72 10.71
C ASP A 197 3.50 -12.75 11.22
N SER A 198 2.40 -12.65 10.48
CA SER A 198 1.09 -12.22 10.99
C SER A 198 0.52 -13.26 11.96
N CYS A 199 -0.35 -12.84 12.88
CA CYS A 199 -1.07 -13.78 13.73
C CYS A 199 -2.54 -13.38 13.92
N GLN A 200 -3.28 -14.17 14.70
CA GLN A 200 -4.68 -13.94 15.00
C GLN A 200 -4.94 -12.49 15.46
N GLY A 201 -5.96 -11.86 14.88
CA GLY A 201 -6.29 -10.45 15.07
C GLY A 201 -5.70 -9.49 14.03
N ASP A 202 -4.85 -9.98 13.10
CA ASP A 202 -4.32 -9.18 11.99
C ASP A 202 -5.04 -9.38 10.67
N SER A 203 -5.96 -10.33 10.60
CA SER A 203 -6.80 -10.64 9.44
C SER A 203 -7.36 -9.37 8.78
N GLY A 204 -7.18 -9.23 7.47
CA GLY A 204 -7.59 -8.02 6.74
C GLY A 204 -6.66 -6.82 6.88
N GLY A 205 -5.68 -6.87 7.78
CA GLY A 205 -4.64 -5.85 7.94
C GLY A 205 -3.67 -5.81 6.74
N PRO A 206 -2.88 -4.74 6.62
CA PRO A 206 -2.00 -4.55 5.48
C PRO A 206 -0.65 -5.25 5.65
N LEU A 207 -0.18 -5.89 4.58
CA LEU A 207 1.24 -6.15 4.36
C LEU A 207 1.79 -5.02 3.50
N VAL A 208 2.70 -4.22 4.06
CA VAL A 208 3.28 -3.04 3.41
C VAL A 208 4.76 -3.20 3.13
N THR A 209 5.19 -2.70 1.98
CA THR A 209 6.57 -2.69 1.50
C THR A 209 7.01 -1.25 1.30
N ARG A 210 8.24 -0.93 1.69
CA ARG A 210 8.78 0.43 1.57
C ARG A 210 9.51 0.60 0.22
N ASN A 211 9.21 1.70 -0.48
CA ASN A 211 9.89 2.12 -1.71
C ASN A 211 10.37 3.57 -1.57
N GLY A 212 11.63 3.77 -1.18
CA GLY A 212 12.14 5.09 -0.80
C GLY A 212 11.39 5.63 0.43
N SER A 213 10.71 6.77 0.28
CA SER A 213 9.86 7.36 1.33
C SER A 213 8.41 6.86 1.32
N LEU A 214 8.00 6.12 0.28
CA LEU A 214 6.61 5.68 0.11
C LEU A 214 6.38 4.29 0.68
N TRP A 215 5.23 4.12 1.34
CA TRP A 215 4.71 2.84 1.78
C TRP A 215 3.64 2.33 0.82
N ILE A 216 3.82 1.09 0.36
CA ILE A 216 2.98 0.45 -0.65
C ILE A 216 2.44 -0.85 -0.07
N GLN A 217 1.12 -0.98 0.00
CA GLN A 217 0.47 -2.21 0.40
C GLN A 217 0.57 -3.25 -0.72
N SER A 218 1.35 -4.30 -0.46
CA SER A 218 1.61 -5.40 -1.37
C SER A 218 0.67 -6.58 -1.13
N GLY A 219 0.16 -6.72 0.10
CA GLY A 219 -0.75 -7.77 0.50
C GLY A 219 -1.83 -7.35 1.50
N VAL A 220 -2.85 -8.20 1.66
CA VAL A 220 -3.86 -8.16 2.73
C VAL A 220 -3.75 -9.47 3.51
N VAL A 221 -3.63 -9.41 4.84
CA VAL A 221 -3.53 -10.60 5.70
C VAL A 221 -4.75 -11.51 5.48
N SER A 222 -4.51 -12.76 5.10
CA SER A 222 -5.57 -13.72 4.74
C SER A 222 -5.58 -14.94 5.65
N PHE A 223 -4.59 -15.82 5.55
CA PHE A 223 -4.53 -17.05 6.37
C PHE A 223 -3.09 -17.52 6.61
N GLY A 224 -2.94 -18.49 7.51
CA GLY A 224 -1.67 -19.14 7.85
C GLY A 224 -1.92 -20.43 8.63
N ASP A 225 -1.00 -21.40 8.52
CA ASP A 225 -1.06 -22.64 9.32
C ASP A 225 -0.21 -22.45 10.57
N GLY A 226 -0.85 -21.96 11.63
CA GLY A 226 -0.17 -21.44 12.82
C GLY A 226 0.32 -20.00 12.63
N CYS A 227 1.04 -19.49 13.63
CA CYS A 227 1.70 -18.18 13.55
C CYS A 227 3.20 -18.37 13.66
N ALA A 228 3.95 -17.81 12.71
CA ALA A 228 5.41 -17.82 12.70
C ALA A 228 6.01 -19.24 12.70
N ASP A 229 5.27 -20.21 12.16
CA ASP A 229 5.76 -21.58 11.96
C ASP A 229 6.81 -21.56 10.83
N ARG A 230 7.98 -22.11 11.13
CA ARG A 230 9.08 -22.25 10.17
C ARG A 230 8.72 -23.05 8.91
N ARG A 231 7.62 -23.80 8.91
CA ARG A 231 7.16 -24.60 7.76
C ARG A 231 6.14 -23.88 6.89
N TYR A 232 5.40 -22.94 7.46
CA TYR A 232 4.25 -22.30 6.83
C TYR A 232 4.39 -20.78 6.89
N PRO A 233 4.74 -20.11 5.78
CA PRO A 233 4.75 -18.66 5.74
C PRO A 233 3.31 -18.12 5.72
N GLY A 234 3.09 -16.93 6.28
CA GLY A 234 1.81 -16.25 6.17
C GLY A 234 1.41 -16.03 4.72
N VAL A 235 0.12 -16.23 4.42
CA VAL A 235 -0.47 -16.04 3.10
C VAL A 235 -1.35 -14.79 3.09
N TYR A 236 -1.12 -13.98 2.08
CA TYR A 236 -1.76 -12.67 1.91
C TYR A 236 -2.40 -12.59 0.53
N THR A 237 -3.52 -11.90 0.42
CA THR A 237 -4.10 -11.56 -0.88
C THR A 237 -3.21 -10.57 -1.62
N ARG A 238 -2.79 -10.89 -2.84
CA ARG A 238 -1.87 -10.09 -3.66
C ARG A 238 -2.58 -8.88 -4.27
N VAL A 239 -2.46 -7.73 -3.62
CA VAL A 239 -3.16 -6.47 -3.98
C VAL A 239 -3.01 -6.10 -5.47
N SER A 240 -1.84 -6.32 -6.06
CA SER A 240 -1.58 -5.96 -7.46
C SER A 240 -2.47 -6.70 -8.48
N GLN A 241 -3.11 -7.82 -8.11
CA GLN A 241 -4.08 -8.51 -8.97
C GLN A 241 -5.46 -7.85 -8.99
N TYR A 242 -5.75 -6.99 -8.01
CA TYR A 242 -7.09 -6.45 -7.78
C TYR A 242 -7.23 -4.99 -8.16
N GLN A 243 -6.21 -4.34 -8.75
CA GLN A 243 -6.30 -2.92 -9.16
C GLN A 243 -7.55 -2.66 -10.01
N GLY A 244 -7.86 -3.55 -10.96
CA GLY A 244 -9.04 -3.41 -11.82
C GLY A 244 -10.35 -3.43 -11.03
N TRP A 245 -10.52 -4.44 -10.17
CA TRP A 245 -11.70 -4.58 -9.32
C TRP A 245 -11.85 -3.42 -8.32
N ILE A 246 -10.75 -3.00 -7.69
CA ILE A 246 -10.74 -1.88 -6.74
C ILE A 246 -11.17 -0.59 -7.45
N THR A 247 -10.60 -0.32 -8.62
CA THR A 247 -10.92 0.88 -9.41
C THR A 247 -12.38 0.87 -9.85
N TYR A 248 -12.87 -0.28 -10.33
CA TYR A 248 -14.26 -0.44 -10.76
C TYR A 248 -15.26 -0.22 -9.62
N THR A 249 -15.00 -0.82 -8.46
CA THR A 249 -15.90 -0.75 -7.30
C THR A 249 -15.95 0.65 -6.68
N ILE A 250 -14.80 1.33 -6.58
CA ILE A 250 -14.71 2.68 -5.99
C ILE A 250 -15.29 3.74 -6.92
N GLY A 251 -15.06 3.61 -8.23
CA GLY A 251 -15.55 4.54 -9.26
C GLY A 251 -14.86 5.91 -9.21
N SER A 252 -15.19 6.73 -8.21
CA SER A 252 -14.67 8.10 -8.04
C SER A 252 -13.62 8.19 -6.93
N ASN A 253 -12.60 9.04 -7.11
CA ASN A 253 -11.46 9.19 -6.19
C ASN A 253 -10.71 7.87 -5.93
N PRO A 254 -10.21 7.19 -6.98
CA PRO A 254 -9.49 5.94 -6.81
C PRO A 254 -8.26 6.12 -5.90
N PRO A 255 -7.85 5.06 -5.18
CA PRO A 255 -6.66 5.09 -4.35
C PRO A 255 -5.40 5.28 -5.22
N GLY A 256 -4.32 5.73 -4.60
CA GLY A 256 -3.04 5.89 -5.29
C GLY A 256 -2.39 4.53 -5.55
N PHE A 257 -2.28 4.14 -6.82
CA PHE A 257 -1.57 2.93 -7.24
C PHE A 257 -0.11 3.25 -7.60
N VAL A 258 0.83 2.52 -7.02
CA VAL A 258 2.27 2.69 -7.27
C VAL A 258 2.85 1.40 -7.79
N LYS A 259 3.54 1.47 -8.94
CA LYS A 259 4.25 0.32 -9.51
C LYS A 259 5.51 0.06 -8.71
N PHE A 260 5.61 -1.14 -8.13
CA PHE A 260 6.82 -1.60 -7.45
C PHE A 260 7.57 -2.59 -8.32
N ASN A 261 8.89 -2.44 -8.43
CA ASN A 261 9.73 -3.39 -9.16
C ASN A 261 11.06 -3.53 -8.44
N ASN A 262 11.16 -4.53 -7.59
CA ASN A 262 12.43 -5.01 -7.06
C ASN A 262 12.76 -6.32 -7.77
N SER A 263 13.14 -6.23 -9.04
CA SER A 263 13.84 -7.33 -9.68
C SER A 263 15.22 -7.37 -9.02
N GLY A 264 15.65 -8.52 -8.48
CA GLY A 264 16.87 -8.70 -7.67
C GLY A 264 18.22 -8.33 -8.33
N SER A 265 18.21 -7.48 -9.34
CA SER A 265 19.35 -6.73 -9.86
C SER A 265 19.60 -5.53 -8.94
N ARG A 266 20.74 -5.52 -8.24
CA ARG A 266 21.36 -4.30 -7.72
C ARG A 266 21.64 -3.34 -8.89
N SER A 267 20.67 -2.52 -9.27
CA SER A 267 20.84 -1.52 -10.33
C SER A 267 21.45 -0.27 -9.72
N SER A 268 22.60 0.13 -10.28
CA SER A 268 23.43 1.27 -9.87
C SER A 268 22.70 2.59 -10.10
N SER A 269 21.94 3.04 -9.12
CA SER A 269 21.29 4.35 -9.09
C SER A 269 22.32 5.46 -8.84
N ASN A 270 23.13 5.81 -9.85
CA ASN A 270 23.98 7.01 -9.77
C ASN A 270 24.17 7.76 -11.12
N LEU A 271 23.75 7.22 -12.26
CA LEU A 271 23.96 7.91 -13.55
C LEU A 271 22.82 8.88 -13.94
N LEU A 272 21.58 8.65 -13.48
CA LEU A 272 20.43 9.45 -13.91
C LEU A 272 20.28 10.78 -13.15
N LEU A 273 20.77 10.84 -11.90
CA LEU A 273 20.73 12.05 -11.06
C LEU A 273 21.74 13.12 -11.51
N ILE A 274 22.84 12.71 -12.15
CA ILE A 274 23.89 13.62 -12.65
C ILE A 274 23.42 14.36 -13.92
N LEU A 275 22.57 13.73 -14.73
CA LEU A 275 22.02 14.35 -15.95
C LEU A 275 20.95 15.42 -15.65
N ILE A 276 20.24 15.30 -14.52
CA ILE A 276 19.20 16.26 -14.11
C ILE A 276 19.83 17.49 -13.41
N SER A 277 20.92 17.34 -12.67
CA SER A 277 21.60 18.47 -12.03
C SER A 277 22.32 19.40 -13.02
N LEU A 278 22.81 18.85 -14.13
CA LEU A 278 23.45 19.62 -15.20
C LEU A 278 22.44 20.43 -16.02
N THR A 279 21.20 19.97 -16.19
CA THR A 279 20.17 20.76 -16.90
C THR A 279 19.62 21.90 -16.05
N PHE A 280 19.44 21.70 -14.74
CA PHE A 280 19.00 22.78 -13.84
C PHE A 280 20.01 23.91 -13.62
N SER A 281 21.32 23.66 -13.81
CA SER A 281 22.35 24.69 -13.63
C SER A 281 22.58 25.57 -14.86
N ILE A 282 22.14 25.17 -16.06
CA ILE A 282 22.41 25.91 -17.31
C ILE A 282 21.20 26.75 -17.75
N ILE A 283 19.98 26.37 -17.36
CA ILE A 283 18.74 27.08 -17.71
C ILE A 283 18.68 28.53 -17.18
N PRO A 284 19.17 28.86 -15.95
CA PRO A 284 19.17 30.25 -15.48
C PRO A 284 20.11 31.16 -16.30
N PHE A 285 21.18 30.59 -16.88
CA PHE A 285 22.19 31.36 -17.62
C PHE A 285 21.73 31.77 -19.02
N ILE A 286 20.88 30.96 -19.66
CA ILE A 286 20.37 31.25 -21.02
C ILE A 286 19.25 32.31 -20.97
N CYS A 287 18.47 32.38 -19.89
CA CYS A 287 17.44 33.42 -19.72
C CYS A 287 18.01 34.83 -19.53
N SER A 288 19.18 34.99 -18.89
CA SER A 288 19.79 36.32 -18.68
C SER A 288 20.38 36.92 -19.97
N LEU A 289 20.79 36.09 -20.93
CA LEU A 289 21.34 36.55 -22.20
C LEU A 289 20.28 37.08 -23.17
N TYR A 290 19.03 36.61 -23.06
CA TYR A 290 17.93 37.05 -23.94
C TYR A 290 17.14 38.28 -23.45
N LEU A 291 17.36 38.71 -22.21
CA LEU A 291 16.76 39.94 -21.65
C LEU A 291 17.66 41.19 -21.83
N SER A 292 18.83 41.01 -22.44
CA SER A 292 19.86 42.06 -22.58
C SER A 292 20.05 42.55 -24.03
N SER A 293 19.21 42.10 -24.98
CA SER A 293 19.32 42.39 -26.41
C SER A 293 18.02 42.92 -26.98
#